data_AF-A0A9D9ZYD7-F1
#
_entry.id   AF-A0A9D9ZYD7-F1
#
_cell.length_a   1.000
_cell.length_b   1.000
_cell.length_c   1.000
_cell.angle_alpha   90.00
_cell.angle_beta   90.00
_cell.angle_gamma   90.00
#
_symmetry.space_group_name_H-M   'P 1'
#
loop_
_entity.id
_entity.type
_entity.pdbx_description
1 polymer ?
#
loop_
_entity_poly.entity_id
_entity_poly.type
_entity_poly.pdbx_seq_one_letter_code
_entity_poly.pdbx_strand_id
1 'polypeptide(L)' 'MSTLFDPIQVGSMHLANRVVMAPLTRNRAPNAMPNDLM' A
#
# COMPACT_ATOMS: atom_id res chain seq x y z
N MET A 1 -12.81 17.44 12.51
CA MET A 1 -12.25 16.10 12.76
C MET A 1 -11.78 15.53 11.43
N SER A 2 -10.66 14.81 11.38
CA SER A 2 -10.25 14.07 10.18
C SER A 2 -10.95 12.72 10.10
N THR A 3 -11.40 12.33 8.91
CA THR A 3 -12.02 11.03 8.61
C THR A 3 -11.06 10.08 7.87
N LEU A 4 -11.44 8.81 7.74
CA LEU A 4 -10.66 7.82 6.97
C LEU A 4 -10.57 8.15 5.48
N PHE A 5 -11.51 8.92 4.93
CA PHE A 5 -11.59 9.22 3.51
C PHE A 5 -11.09 10.63 3.16
N ASP A 6 -10.60 11.38 4.15
CA ASP A 6 -9.99 12.69 3.89
C ASP A 6 -8.58 12.49 3.30
N PRO A 7 -8.18 13.31 2.31
CA PRO A 7 -6.83 13.27 1.76
C PRO A 7 -5.77 13.61 2.80
N ILE A 8 -4.53 13.19 2.55
CA ILE A 8 -3.39 13.42 3.43
C ILE A 8 -2.07 13.54 2.65
N GLN A 9 -1.20 14.44 3.11
CA GLN A 9 0.18 14.54 2.62
C GLN A 9 1.09 13.63 3.45
N VAL A 10 1.87 12.76 2.78
CA VAL A 10 2.87 11.89 3.41
C VAL A 10 4.21 12.08 2.72
N GLY A 11 5.12 12.83 3.36
CA GLY A 11 6.38 13.24 2.73
C GLY A 11 6.12 14.04 1.45
N SER A 12 6.61 13.57 0.31
CA SER A 12 6.36 14.16 -1.02
C SER A 12 5.09 13.65 -1.71
N MET A 13 4.40 12.64 -1.16
CA MET A 13 3.22 12.03 -1.79
C MET A 13 1.92 12.61 -1.27
N HIS A 14 0.99 12.89 -2.19
CA HIS A 14 -0.38 13.26 -1.88
C HIS A 14 -1.29 12.04 -2.02
N LEU A 15 -1.93 11.61 -0.93
CA LEU A 15 -2.78 10.42 -0.88
C LEU A 15 -4.25 10.81 -0.78
N ALA A 16 -5.10 10.09 -1.51
CA ALA A 16 -6.53 10.40 -1.61
C ALA A 16 -7.32 10.07 -0.32
N ASN A 17 -6.80 9.19 0.54
CA ASN A 17 -7.45 8.77 1.79
C ASN A 17 -6.41 8.27 2.80
N ARG A 18 -6.88 7.87 3.99
CA ARG A 18 -6.07 7.38 5.11
C ARG A 18 -6.19 5.86 5.29
N VAL A 19 -6.67 5.14 4.27
CA VAL A 19 -6.78 3.68 4.26
C VAL A 19 -5.58 3.10 3.53
N VAL A 20 -4.71 2.39 4.26
CA VAL A 20 -3.45 1.85 3.73
C VAL A 20 -3.44 0.33 3.72
N MET A 21 -2.76 -0.25 2.73
CA MET A 21 -2.48 -1.69 2.73
C MET A 21 -1.21 -1.95 3.55
N ALA A 22 -1.35 -2.66 4.67
CA ALA A 22 -0.20 -3.09 5.46
C ALA A 22 0.70 -4.05 4.64
N PRO A 23 2.01 -4.08 4.89
CA PRO A 23 2.89 -5.06 4.25
C PRO A 23 2.55 -6.47 4.76
N LEU A 24 2.33 -7.40 3.83
CA LEU A 24 1.94 -8.78 4.14
C LEU A 24 2.84 -9.76 3.38
N THR A 25 3.62 -10.57 4.09
CA THR A 25 4.41 -11.66 3.47
C THR A 25 3.46 -12.69 2.86
N ARG A 26 3.55 -12.89 1.53
CA ARG A 26 2.68 -13.83 0.80
C ARG A 26 3.34 -15.14 0.40
N ASN A 27 4.67 -15.23 0.43
CA ASN A 27 5.46 -16.39 -0.01
C ASN A 27 5.07 -16.90 -1.42
N ARG A 28 4.86 -15.99 -2.37
CA ARG A 28 4.41 -16.32 -3.75
C ARG A 28 5.48 -16.09 -4.84
N ALA A 29 6.71 -15.72 -4.45
CA ALA A 29 7.81 -15.40 -5.37
C ALA A 29 8.85 -16.54 -5.38
N PRO A 30 8.69 -17.58 -6.23
CA PRO A 30 9.73 -18.58 -6.39
C PRO A 30 11.03 -17.93 -6.89
N ASN A 31 12.18 -18.42 -6.41
CA ASN A 31 13.50 -17.83 -6.68
C ASN A 31 13.61 -16.31 -6.36
N ALA A 32 12.77 -15.82 -5.43
CA ALA A 32 12.66 -14.41 -5.08
C ALA A 32 12.30 -13.47 -6.24
N MET A 33 11.75 -14.01 -7.35
CA MET A 33 11.29 -13.22 -8.50
C MET A 33 9.76 -13.11 -8.53
N PRO A 34 9.20 -11.91 -8.77
CA PRO A 34 7.78 -11.76 -9.09
C PRO A 34 7.36 -12.57 -10.32
N ASN A 35 6.08 -12.91 -10.41
CA ASN A 35 5.48 -13.68 -11.52
C ASN A 35 4.08 -13.15 -11.83
N ASP A 36 3.45 -13.61 -12.89
CA ASP A 36 2.15 -13.09 -13.39
C ASP A 36 0.99 -13.08 -12.36
N LEU A 37 1.10 -13.82 -11.24
CA LEU A 37 0.12 -13.76 -10.15
C LEU A 37 0.27 -12.51 -9.27
N MET A 38 1.42 -11.83 -9.32
CA MET A 38 1.79 -10.67 -8.50
C MET A 38 2.20 -9.48 -9.36
#